data_AF-A0A7S1LA13-F1
#
_entry.id   AF-A0A7S1LA13-F1
#
_cell.length_a   1.000
_cell.length_b   1.000
_cell.length_c   1.000
_cell.angle_alpha   90.00
_cell.angle_beta   90.00
_cell.angle_gamma   90.00
#
_symmetry.space_group_name_H-M   'P 1'
#
loop_
_entity.id
_entity.type
_entity.pdbx_description
1 polymer ?
#
loop_
_entity_poly.entity_id
_entity_poly.type
_entity_poly.pdbx_seq_one_letter_code
_entity_poly.pdbx_strand_id
1 'polypeptide(L)'
;QLLSPCVSGILFKTELDYLQGAISDHPDKKLAAVVGGARLSDKVPFMDGMIDKMDKVIVAGALAFTFLKARGAQVGSSLVEEDMLGAAKKLEAKARKRRVPIILPKDV
;
A
#
# COMPACT_ATOMS: atom_id res chain seq x y z
N GLN A 1 -15.13 8.26 -30.73
CA GLN A 1 -14.15 7.93 -31.78
C GLN A 1 -12.81 8.51 -31.36
N LEU A 2 -11.78 7.68 -31.17
CA LEU A 2 -10.43 8.16 -30.86
C LEU A 2 -9.72 8.52 -32.18
N LEU A 3 -9.02 9.65 -32.22
CA LEU A 3 -8.27 10.12 -33.40
C LEU A 3 -6.99 9.30 -33.57
N SER A 4 -6.66 8.86 -34.78
CA SER A 4 -5.43 8.11 -35.06
C SER A 4 -4.42 8.97 -35.82
N PRO A 5 -3.11 8.91 -35.48
CA PRO A 5 -2.50 8.10 -34.43
C PRO A 5 -2.69 8.69 -33.02
N CYS A 6 -2.91 7.82 -32.03
CA CYS A 6 -2.82 8.15 -30.61
C CYS A 6 -1.41 7.83 -30.11
N VAL A 7 -0.65 8.82 -29.67
CA VAL A 7 0.70 8.64 -29.12
C VAL A 7 0.78 9.24 -27.72
N SER A 8 1.74 8.77 -26.91
CA SER A 8 2.03 9.36 -25.60
C SER A 8 3.16 10.39 -25.70
N GLY A 9 3.09 11.40 -24.82
CA GLY A 9 4.21 12.31 -24.61
C GLY A 9 5.36 11.67 -23.83
N ILE A 10 6.53 12.30 -23.87
CA ILE A 10 7.75 11.78 -23.25
C ILE A 10 7.59 11.62 -21.73
N LEU A 11 6.93 12.57 -21.04
CA LEU A 11 6.71 12.48 -19.58
C LEU A 11 5.90 11.24 -19.19
N PHE A 12 4.82 10.96 -19.93
CA PHE A 12 3.99 9.80 -19.69
C PHE A 12 4.76 8.50 -19.96
N LYS A 13 5.56 8.46 -21.04
CA LYS A 13 6.43 7.32 -21.32
C LYS A 13 7.42 7.09 -20.17
N THR A 14 8.11 8.13 -19.71
CA THR A 14 9.06 8.04 -18.61
C THR A 14 8.40 7.50 -17.35
N GLU A 15 7.24 8.04 -16.94
CA GLU A 15 6.50 7.56 -15.77
C GLU A 15 6.12 6.08 -15.90
N LEU A 16 5.64 5.67 -17.08
CA LEU A 16 5.28 4.28 -17.36
C LEU A 16 6.50 3.35 -17.29
N ASP A 17 7.63 3.74 -17.86
CA ASP A 17 8.88 2.96 -17.83
C ASP A 17 9.37 2.75 -16.38
N TYR A 18 9.30 3.78 -15.53
CA TYR A 18 9.65 3.67 -14.10
C TYR A 18 8.69 2.74 -13.33
N LEU A 19 7.38 2.90 -13.54
CA LEU A 19 6.37 2.07 -12.87
C LEU A 19 6.50 0.60 -13.27
N GLN A 20 6.71 0.32 -14.56
CA GLN A 20 6.92 -1.04 -15.06
C GLN A 20 8.19 -1.66 -14.47
N GLY A 21 9.30 -0.92 -14.41
CA GLY A 21 10.53 -1.40 -13.79
C GLY A 21 10.35 -1.76 -12.31
N ALA A 22 9.62 -0.93 -11.55
CA ALA A 22 9.41 -1.12 -10.12
C ALA A 22 8.42 -2.26 -9.77
N ILE A 23 7.45 -2.54 -10.64
CA ILE A 23 6.35 -3.51 -10.40
C ILE A 23 6.57 -4.84 -11.15
N SER A 24 7.65 -4.92 -11.94
CA SER A 24 8.02 -6.09 -12.72
C SER A 24 8.12 -7.35 -11.86
N ASP A 25 7.84 -8.51 -12.47
CA ASP A 25 7.79 -9.80 -11.75
C ASP A 25 9.16 -10.29 -11.26
N HIS A 26 10.24 -9.64 -11.70
CA HIS A 26 11.62 -9.92 -11.30
C HIS A 26 12.35 -8.62 -10.93
N PRO A 27 12.06 -8.04 -9.74
CA PRO A 27 12.82 -6.88 -9.31
C PRO A 27 14.25 -7.30 -8.98
N ASP A 28 15.24 -6.63 -9.58
CA ASP A 28 16.68 -6.88 -9.33
C ASP A 28 17.10 -6.65 -7.86
N LYS A 29 16.22 -6.01 -7.07
CA LYS A 29 16.46 -5.58 -5.70
C LYS A 29 15.22 -5.82 -4.85
N LYS A 30 15.44 -5.98 -3.54
CA LYS A 30 14.36 -6.06 -2.55
C LYS A 30 13.46 -4.83 -2.65
N LEU A 31 12.16 -5.05 -2.78
CA LEU A 31 11.15 -4.04 -3.00
C LEU A 31 10.37 -3.77 -1.71
N ALA A 32 10.37 -2.51 -1.25
CA ALA A 32 9.59 -2.08 -0.10
C ALA A 32 8.56 -1.04 -0.52
N ALA A 33 7.31 -1.23 -0.09
CA ALA A 33 6.25 -0.25 -0.30
C ALA A 33 6.11 0.64 0.93
N VAL A 34 6.05 1.95 0.73
CA VAL A 34 5.64 2.92 1.75
C VAL A 34 4.25 3.43 1.40
N VAL A 35 3.29 3.17 2.29
CA VAL A 35 1.88 3.53 2.10
C VAL A 35 1.48 4.52 3.20
N GLY A 36 1.25 5.76 2.80
CA GLY A 36 0.75 6.83 3.67
C GLY A 36 -0.60 7.37 3.20
N GLY A 37 -1.15 8.31 3.98
CA GLY A 37 -2.40 8.98 3.66
C GLY A 37 -3.39 9.04 4.83
N ALA A 38 -4.56 9.65 4.56
CA ALA A 38 -5.60 9.87 5.54
C ALA A 38 -6.56 8.68 5.71
N ARG A 39 -6.81 7.93 4.64
CA ARG A 39 -7.81 6.86 4.58
C ARG A 39 -7.22 5.56 4.03
N LEU A 40 -7.44 4.47 4.74
CA LEU A 40 -7.18 3.08 4.36
C LEU A 40 -8.09 2.63 3.23
N SER A 41 -9.37 3.02 3.22
CA SER A 41 -10.34 2.63 2.17
C SER A 41 -9.83 2.87 0.75
N ASP A 42 -9.18 4.02 0.52
CA ASP A 42 -8.57 4.41 -0.76
C ASP A 42 -7.32 3.58 -1.13
N LYS A 43 -6.73 2.84 -0.19
CA LYS A 43 -5.44 2.14 -0.33
C LYS A 43 -5.55 0.61 -0.26
N VAL A 44 -6.69 0.07 0.20
CA VAL A 44 -6.91 -1.39 0.27
C VAL A 44 -6.70 -2.09 -1.08
N PRO A 45 -7.26 -1.63 -2.21
CA PRO A 45 -7.11 -2.34 -3.49
C PRO A 45 -5.65 -2.42 -3.94
N PHE A 46 -4.91 -1.33 -3.75
CA PHE A 46 -3.48 -1.28 -4.06
C PHE A 46 -2.68 -2.22 -3.18
N MET A 47 -2.88 -2.18 -1.85
CA MET A 47 -2.18 -3.06 -0.92
C MET A 47 -2.48 -4.54 -1.19
N ASP A 48 -3.74 -4.86 -1.47
CA ASP A 48 -4.13 -6.24 -1.76
C ASP A 48 -3.48 -6.75 -3.06
N GLY A 49 -3.42 -5.94 -4.11
CA GLY A 49 -2.78 -6.31 -5.38
C GLY A 49 -1.24 -6.41 -5.31
N MET A 50 -0.61 -5.61 -4.43
CA MET A 50 0.85 -5.48 -4.40
C MET A 50 1.54 -6.29 -3.31
N ILE A 51 0.87 -6.69 -2.23
CA ILE A 51 1.50 -7.42 -1.11
C ILE A 51 2.34 -8.62 -1.59
N ASP A 52 1.87 -9.34 -2.61
CA ASP A 52 2.53 -10.54 -3.12
C ASP A 52 3.87 -10.26 -3.82
N LYS A 53 4.12 -9.00 -4.24
CA LYS A 53 5.34 -8.57 -4.92
C LYS A 53 6.32 -7.82 -4.01
N MET A 54 5.95 -7.55 -2.75
CA MET A 54 6.73 -6.72 -1.85
C MET A 54 7.51 -7.57 -0.86
N ASP A 55 8.74 -7.17 -0.54
CA ASP A 55 9.49 -7.75 0.57
C ASP A 55 8.99 -7.23 1.92
N LYS A 56 8.58 -5.96 1.98
CA LYS A 56 8.10 -5.28 3.20
C LYS A 56 7.11 -4.18 2.85
N VAL A 57 6.18 -3.91 3.76
CA VAL A 57 5.25 -2.78 3.64
C VAL A 57 5.35 -1.91 4.88
N ILE A 58 5.56 -0.62 4.69
CA ILE A 58 5.60 0.39 5.74
C ILE A 58 4.32 1.21 5.64
N VAL A 59 3.55 1.25 6.72
CA VAL A 59 2.30 2.01 6.80
C VAL A 59 2.52 3.22 7.70
N ALA A 60 2.20 4.41 7.19
CA ALA A 60 2.44 5.68 7.87
C ALA A 60 1.22 6.62 7.79
N GLY A 61 1.25 7.71 8.55
CA GLY A 61 0.15 8.69 8.60
C GLY A 61 -1.08 8.15 9.32
N ALA A 62 -2.23 8.78 9.07
CA ALA A 62 -3.46 8.46 9.80
C ALA A 62 -3.93 7.02 9.57
N LEU A 63 -3.69 6.44 8.39
CA LEU A 63 -4.09 5.05 8.12
C LEU A 63 -3.37 4.03 9.03
N ALA A 64 -2.21 4.39 9.60
CA ALA A 64 -1.52 3.56 10.60
C ALA A 64 -2.37 3.35 11.86
N PHE A 65 -3.17 4.33 12.26
CA PHE A 65 -4.04 4.21 13.43
C PHE A 65 -5.16 3.19 13.23
N THR A 66 -5.68 3.04 12.01
CA THR A 66 -6.64 1.96 11.69
C THR A 66 -6.00 0.58 11.88
N PHE A 67 -4.74 0.39 11.48
CA PHE A 67 -4.00 -0.85 11.73
C PHE A 67 -3.68 -1.06 13.22
N LEU A 68 -3.23 -0.01 13.92
CA LEU A 68 -2.92 -0.07 15.35
C LEU A 68 -4.18 -0.42 16.16
N LYS A 69 -5.31 0.22 15.87
CA LYS A 69 -6.60 -0.10 16.50
C LYS A 69 -7.07 -1.51 16.14
N ALA A 70 -6.85 -1.97 14.92
CA ALA A 70 -7.14 -3.35 14.52
C ALA A 70 -6.33 -4.40 15.31
N ARG A 71 -5.11 -4.05 15.74
CA ARG A 71 -4.26 -4.84 16.66
C ARG A 71 -4.67 -4.72 18.14
N GLY A 72 -5.66 -3.89 18.46
CA GLY A 72 -6.13 -3.65 19.82
C GLY A 72 -5.39 -2.56 20.58
N ALA A 73 -4.57 -1.74 19.91
CA ALA A 73 -3.93 -0.59 20.55
C ALA A 73 -4.94 0.53 20.83
N GLN A 74 -4.71 1.28 21.92
CA GLN A 74 -5.43 2.53 22.18
C GLN A 74 -4.86 3.65 21.32
N VAL A 75 -5.71 4.33 20.56
CA VAL A 75 -5.32 5.39 19.60
C VAL A 75 -5.96 6.76 19.91
N GLY A 76 -6.64 6.89 21.05
CA GLY A 76 -7.25 8.14 21.49
C GLY A 76 -8.21 8.75 20.45
N SER A 77 -8.05 10.05 20.19
CA SER A 77 -8.80 10.82 19.19
C SER A 77 -8.18 10.79 17.79
N SER A 78 -7.22 9.90 17.53
CA SER A 78 -6.61 9.78 16.21
C SER A 78 -7.63 9.38 15.15
N LEU A 79 -7.39 9.81 13.91
CA LEU A 79 -8.25 9.50 12.78
C LEU A 79 -8.21 8.00 12.46
N VAL A 80 -9.35 7.33 12.58
CA VAL A 80 -9.52 5.89 12.34
C VAL A 80 -10.77 5.63 11.51
N GLU A 81 -10.66 4.69 10.57
CA GLU A 81 -11.80 4.14 9.83
C GLU A 81 -12.26 2.82 10.48
N GLU A 82 -13.25 2.90 11.37
CA GLU A 82 -13.78 1.75 12.14
C GLU A 82 -14.32 0.63 11.25
N ASP A 83 -14.95 1.00 10.13
CA ASP A 83 -15.48 0.10 9.12
C ASP A 83 -14.37 -0.66 8.36
N MET A 84 -13.15 -0.12 8.35
CA MET A 84 -11.99 -0.72 7.69
C MET A 84 -11.13 -1.59 8.61
N LEU A 85 -11.47 -1.74 9.90
CA LEU A 85 -10.73 -2.61 10.82
C LEU A 85 -10.72 -4.08 10.36
N GLY A 86 -11.82 -4.56 9.78
CA GLY A 86 -11.89 -5.89 9.19
C GLY A 86 -10.98 -6.06 7.98
N ALA A 87 -10.89 -5.02 7.13
CA ALA A 87 -9.99 -5.01 5.97
C ALA A 87 -8.51 -4.97 6.40
N ALA A 88 -8.16 -4.16 7.41
CA ALA A 88 -6.82 -4.12 7.98
C ALA A 88 -6.37 -5.50 8.48
N LYS A 89 -7.22 -6.22 9.23
CA LYS A 89 -6.94 -7.58 9.70
C LYS A 89 -6.74 -8.58 8.56
N LYS A 90 -7.55 -8.49 7.50
CA LYS A 90 -7.41 -9.33 6.30
C LYS A 90 -6.08 -9.08 5.57
N LEU A 91 -5.71 -7.82 5.40
CA LEU A 91 -4.43 -7.42 4.79
C LEU A 91 -3.25 -7.93 5.62
N GLU A 92 -3.29 -7.78 6.95
CA GLU A 92 -2.24 -8.32 7.84
C GLU A 92 -2.14 -9.84 7.76
N ALA A 93 -3.28 -10.54 7.72
CA ALA A 93 -3.29 -11.99 7.57
C ALA A 93 -2.69 -12.44 6.24
N LYS A 94 -3.01 -11.74 5.14
CA LYS A 94 -2.42 -11.99 3.82
C LYS A 94 -0.91 -11.76 3.84
N ALA A 95 -0.47 -10.62 4.35
CA ALA A 95 0.94 -10.26 4.44
C ALA A 95 1.73 -11.27 5.29
N ARG A 96 1.17 -11.71 6.44
CA ARG A 96 1.75 -12.77 7.27
C ARG A 96 1.87 -14.10 6.52
N LYS A 97 0.84 -14.50 5.76
CA LYS A 97 0.87 -15.73 4.94
C LYS A 97 1.98 -15.69 3.89
N ARG A 98 2.25 -14.50 3.33
CA ARG A 98 3.31 -14.26 2.35
C ARG A 98 4.68 -13.95 2.95
N ARG A 99 4.79 -13.91 4.29
CA ARG A 99 6.01 -13.51 5.03
C ARG A 99 6.48 -12.08 4.69
N VAL A 100 5.53 -11.21 4.36
CA VAL A 100 5.76 -9.78 4.11
C VAL A 100 5.41 -9.02 5.39
N PRO A 101 6.39 -8.48 6.14
CA PRO A 101 6.10 -7.73 7.35
C PRO A 101 5.43 -6.39 7.01
N ILE A 102 4.29 -6.13 7.68
CA ILE A 102 3.69 -4.80 7.76
C ILE A 102 4.26 -4.08 8.98
N ILE A 103 5.06 -3.06 8.71
CA ILE A 103 5.73 -2.20 9.68
C ILE A 103 4.83 -1.01 9.99
N LEU A 104 4.53 -0.82 11.27
CA LEU A 104 3.79 0.32 11.81
C LEU A 104 4.73 1.17 12.68
N PRO A 105 4.38 2.44 12.93
CA PRO A 105 5.06 3.28 13.92
C PRO A 105 5.10 2.58 15.29
N LYS A 106 6.25 2.67 15.98
CA LYS A 106 6.42 2.08 17.32
C LYS A 106 6.12 3.07 18.44
N ASP A 107 6.26 4.34 18.14
CA ASP A 107 6.03 5.50 18.99
C ASP A 107 5.11 6.48 18.25
N VAL A 108 4.11 6.99 18.98
CA VAL A 108 3.11 7.97 18.51
C VAL A 108 2.60 8.79 19.69
#